data_AF-A0A968R6R5-F1
#
_entry.id   AF-A0A968R6R5-F1
#
_cell.length_a   1.000
_cell.length_b   1.000
_cell.length_c   1.000
_cell.angle_alpha   90.00
_cell.angle_beta   90.00
_cell.angle_gamma   90.00
#
_symmetry.space_group_name_H-M   'P 1'
#
loop_
_entity.id
_entity.type
_entity.pdbx_description
1 polymer ?
#
loop_
_entity_poly.entity_id
_entity_poly.type
_entity_poly.pdbx_seq_one_letter_code
_entity_poly.pdbx_strand_id
1 'polypeptide(L)' 'VIRVTDGFSLKGAFERSFAEANNRQRDFGAIGIDASGAIGCGKTSEVLLGAFHNGMQMGDTLEMNKGTLVFIA' A
#
# COMPACT_ATOMS: atom_id res chain seq x y z
N VAL A 1 8.96 5.06 7.95
CA VAL A 1 8.50 3.84 7.26
C VAL A 1 8.42 2.75 8.30
N ILE A 2 7.22 2.22 8.53
CA ILE A 2 7.02 1.06 9.40
C ILE A 2 7.26 -0.18 8.56
N ARG A 3 8.11 -1.09 9.02
CA ARG A 3 8.54 -2.26 8.24
C ARG A 3 7.81 -3.50 8.75
N VAL A 4 7.57 -4.45 7.87
CA VAL A 4 7.04 -5.77 8.26
C VAL A 4 8.01 -6.51 9.19
N THR A 5 9.31 -6.24 9.08
CA THR A 5 10.35 -6.77 9.97
C THR A 5 10.22 -6.30 11.42
N ASP A 6 9.42 -5.26 11.67
CA ASP A 6 9.13 -4.77 13.03
C ASP A 6 8.01 -5.60 13.71
N GLY A 7 7.63 -6.74 13.13
CA GLY A 7 6.58 -7.65 13.63
C GLY A 7 5.18 -7.36 13.10
N PHE A 8 5.04 -6.46 12.13
CA PHE A 8 3.77 -6.11 11.50
C PHE A 8 3.47 -6.99 10.28
N SER A 9 2.20 -7.33 10.07
CA SER A 9 1.75 -7.78 8.75
C SER A 9 1.91 -6.65 7.72
N LEU A 10 1.99 -6.98 6.43
CA LEU A 10 2.05 -5.98 5.36
C LEU A 10 0.88 -4.98 5.47
N LYS A 11 -0.33 -5.49 5.72
CA LYS A 11 -1.54 -4.66 5.96
C LYS A 11 -1.34 -3.68 7.12
N GLY A 12 -0.91 -4.18 8.29
CA GLY A 12 -0.74 -3.34 9.47
C GLY A 12 0.36 -2.29 9.31
N ALA A 13 1.46 -2.63 8.62
CA ALA A 13 2.53 -1.69 8.30
C ALA A 13 2.04 -0.56 7.37
N PHE A 14 1.22 -0.89 6.37
CA PHE A 14 0.60 0.09 5.48
C PHE A 14 -0.40 0.96 6.23
N GLU A 15 -1.39 0.39 6.90
CA GLU A 15 -2.42 1.13 7.64
C GLU A 15 -1.80 2.18 8.57
N ARG A 16 -0.78 1.79 9.33
CA ARG A 16 -0.11 2.70 10.26
C ARG A 16 0.74 3.76 9.55
N SER A 17 1.42 3.42 8.46
CA SER A 17 2.22 4.39 7.68
C SER A 17 1.33 5.44 6.98
N PHE A 18 0.20 5.02 6.42
CA PHE A 18 -0.74 5.90 5.71
C PHE A 18 -1.57 6.75 6.66
N ALA A 19 -1.93 6.22 7.84
CA ALA A 19 -2.52 7.04 8.90
C ALA A 19 -1.59 8.18 9.32
N GLU A 20 -0.29 7.89 9.52
CA GLU A 20 0.69 8.92 9.86
C GLU A 20 0.87 9.94 8.72
N ALA A 21 1.01 9.49 7.47
CA ALA A 21 1.16 10.37 6.32
C ALA A 21 -0.07 11.29 6.13
N ASN A 22 -1.27 10.73 6.28
CA ASN A 22 -2.53 11.48 6.21
C ASN A 22 -2.62 12.54 7.31
N ASN A 23 -2.32 12.16 8.56
CA ASN A 23 -2.32 13.09 9.70
C ASN A 23 -1.28 14.22 9.53
N ARG A 24 -0.20 13.95 8.81
CA ARG A 24 0.86 14.94 8.50
C ARG A 24 0.63 15.67 7.18
N GLN A 25 -0.49 15.44 6.50
CA GLN A 25 -0.84 16.06 5.22
C GLN A 25 0.27 15.91 4.16
N ARG A 26 0.85 14.71 4.06
CA ARG A 26 1.92 14.41 3.11
C ARG A 26 1.37 13.66 1.92
N ASP A 27 1.84 14.03 0.73
CA ASP A 27 1.72 13.15 -0.44
C ASP A 27 2.67 11.97 -0.27
N PHE A 28 2.10 10.78 -0.22
CA PHE A 28 2.82 9.55 0.01
C PHE A 28 2.16 8.42 -0.77
N GLY A 29 2.99 7.57 -1.36
CA GLY A 29 2.57 6.36 -2.06
C GLY A 29 3.58 5.26 -1.79
N ALA A 30 3.10 4.03 -1.66
CA ALA A 30 3.95 2.87 -1.44
C ALA A 30 3.37 1.64 -2.12
N ILE A 31 4.27 0.80 -2.62
CA ILE A 31 3.99 -0.56 -3.09
C ILE A 31 4.95 -1.47 -2.32
N GLY A 32 4.43 -2.55 -1.76
CA GLY A 32 5.18 -3.45 -0.90
C GLY A 32 4.82 -4.90 -1.17
N ILE A 33 5.74 -5.79 -0.81
CA ILE A 33 5.57 -7.23 -0.84
C ILE A 33 6.15 -7.80 0.45
N ASP A 34 5.55 -8.85 0.99
CA ASP A 34 6.12 -9.58 2.13
C ASP A 34 6.59 -10.98 1.75
N ALA A 35 7.20 -11.68 2.71
CA ALA A 35 7.79 -13.00 2.50
C ALA A 35 6.78 -14.10 2.11
N SER A 36 5.48 -13.88 2.33
CA SER A 36 4.43 -14.80 1.87
C SER A 36 4.06 -14.60 0.40
N GLY A 37 4.54 -13.52 -0.22
CA GLY A 37 4.17 -13.10 -1.57
C GLY A 37 2.93 -12.19 -1.62
N ALA A 38 2.37 -11.79 -0.48
CA ALA A 38 1.28 -10.81 -0.42
C ALA A 38 1.76 -9.46 -0.98
N ILE A 39 0.96 -8.84 -1.85
CA ILE A 39 1.29 -7.56 -2.49
C ILE A 39 0.37 -6.50 -1.93
N GLY A 40 0.93 -5.37 -1.49
CA GLY A 40 0.20 -4.25 -0.95
C GLY A 40 0.48 -2.96 -1.68
N CYS A 41 -0.52 -2.11 -1.84
CA CYS A 41 -0.34 -0.73 -2.27
C CYS A 41 -1.14 0.23 -1.40
N GLY A 42 -0.70 1.48 -1.34
CA GLY A 42 -1.41 2.53 -0.63
C GLY A 42 -0.95 3.91 -1.05
N LYS A 43 -1.85 4.88 -0.92
CA LYS A 43 -1.58 6.29 -1.25
C LYS A 43 -2.33 7.22 -0.31
N THR A 44 -1.75 8.37 -0.01
CA THR A 44 -2.44 9.60 0.40
C THR A 44 -2.49 10.62 -0.73
N SER A 45 -1.63 10.47 -1.74
CA SER A 45 -1.60 11.31 -2.93
C SER A 45 -2.84 11.10 -3.80
N GLU A 46 -3.09 12.05 -4.72
CA GLU A 46 -4.20 11.95 -5.67
C GLU A 46 -4.13 10.66 -6.49
N VAL A 47 -2.95 10.35 -7.03
CA VAL A 47 -2.72 9.20 -7.92
C VAL A 47 -1.55 8.35 -7.44
N LEU A 48 -1.69 7.03 -7.59
CA LEU A 48 -0.61 6.05 -7.59
C LEU A 48 -0.87 5.11 -8.77
N LEU A 49 0.08 5.00 -9.69
CA LEU A 49 -0.01 4.10 -10.84
C LEU A 49 0.91 2.91 -10.63
N GLY A 50 0.35 1.71 -10.71
CA GLY A 50 1.07 0.45 -10.57
C GLY A 50 0.27 -0.70 -11.16
N ALA A 51 0.99 -1.76 -11.49
CA ALA A 51 0.44 -3.05 -11.90
C ALA A 51 1.17 -4.15 -11.14
N PHE A 52 0.49 -5.27 -10.89
CA PHE A 52 1.05 -6.41 -10.18
C PHE A 52 0.60 -7.74 -10.79
N HIS A 53 1.37 -8.79 -10.51
CA HIS A 53 1.05 -10.17 -10.83
C HIS A 53 1.47 -11.05 -9.65
N ASN A 54 0.54 -11.71 -8.97
CA ASN A 54 0.84 -12.52 -7.77
C ASN A 54 0.99 -14.03 -8.06
N GLY A 55 1.08 -14.41 -9.33
CA GLY A 55 1.18 -15.82 -9.75
C GLY A 55 -0.18 -16.44 -10.09
N MET A 56 -1.27 -15.88 -9.56
CA MET A 56 -2.65 -16.32 -9.84
C MET A 56 -3.45 -15.29 -10.63
N GLN A 57 -3.25 -14.01 -10.34
CA GLN A 57 -3.99 -12.92 -10.95
C GLN A 57 -3.08 -11.74 -11.28
N MET A 58 -3.51 -10.97 -12.29
CA MET A 58 -3.00 -9.66 -12.63
C MET A 58 -3.97 -8.60 -12.11
N GLY A 59 -3.43 -7.44 -11.74
CA GLY A 59 -4.23 -6.29 -11.36
C GLY A 59 -3.44 -4.99 -11.47
N ASP A 60 -4.13 -3.88 -11.32
CA ASP A 60 -3.56 -2.54 -11.41
C ASP A 60 -4.25 -1.56 -10.46
N THR A 61 -3.76 -0.32 -10.42
CA THR A 61 -4.29 0.75 -9.57
C THR A 61 -5.01 1.85 -10.36
N LEU A 62 -5.39 1.60 -11.62
CA LEU A 62 -6.02 2.60 -12.49
C LEU A 62 -7.36 3.09 -11.90
N GLU A 63 -8.12 2.18 -11.30
CA GLU A 63 -9.44 2.43 -10.72
C GLU A 63 -9.39 2.67 -9.19
N MET A 64 -8.22 3.05 -8.63
CA MET A 64 -8.15 3.39 -7.20
C MET A 64 -8.88 4.70 -6.90
N ASN A 65 -9.79 4.64 -5.92
CA ASN A 65 -10.53 5.82 -5.45
C ASN A 65 -9.60 6.94 -4.92
N LYS A 66 -10.16 8.15 -4.80
CA LYS A 66 -9.46 9.29 -4.19
C LYS A 66 -9.28 9.12 -2.68
N GLY A 67 -8.32 9.87 -2.13
CA GLY A 67 -8.02 9.88 -0.69
C GLY A 67 -7.08 8.76 -0.25
N THR A 68 -7.04 8.55 1.07
CA THR A 68 -6.13 7.60 1.72
C THR A 68 -6.65 6.18 1.61
N LEU A 69 -5.91 5.34 0.88
CA LEU A 69 -6.29 3.94 0.61
C LEU A 69 -5.13 2.98 0.89
N VAL A 70 -5.49 1.79 1.34
CA VAL A 70 -4.60 0.63 1.51
C VAL A 70 -5.29 -0.59 0.92
N PHE A 71 -4.60 -1.34 0.09
CA PHE A 71 -5.06 -2.56 -0.56
C PHE A 71 -4.02 -3.67 -0.43
N ILE A 72 -4.47 -4.92 -0.25
CA ILE A 72 -3.62 -6.12 -0.22
C ILE A 72 -4.23 -7.19 -1.14
N ALA A 73 -3.39 -7.84 -1.96
CA ALA A 73 -3.71 -8.93 -2.90
C ALA A 73 -2.83 -10.17 -2.71
#